data_AF-A0A352SC34-F1
#
_entry.id   AF-A0A352SC34-F1
#
_cell.length_a   1.000
_cell.length_b   1.000
_cell.length_c   1.000
_cell.angle_alpha   90.00
_cell.angle_beta   90.00
_cell.angle_gamma   90.00
#
_symmetry.space_group_name_H-M   'P 1'
#
loop_
_entity.id
_entity.type
_entity.pdbx_description
1 polymer ?
#
loop_
_entity_poly.entity_id
_entity_poly.type
_entity_poly.pdbx_seq_one_letter_code
_entity_poly.pdbx_strand_id
1 'polypeptide(L)'
;YRWAKVDFANGNTLARDNYYWTGVNYQATGALGLSLAYYYADFKQLSLAPTASASNPANPWQVSFLADYNFSKRTDIYLSVAYSRNAGLNFDSSQTLFLYGYPMMAGQKGMVGVTTGIRHIF
;
A
#
# COMPACT_ATOMS: atom_id res chain seq x y z
N TYR A 1 8.95 9.54 -3.85
CA TYR A 1 9.72 8.54 -4.61
C TYR A 1 10.77 7.90 -3.70
N ARG A 2 11.05 6.61 -3.86
CA ARG A 2 12.10 5.85 -3.14
C ARG A 2 12.66 4.75 -4.05
N TRP A 3 13.97 4.52 -4.03
CA TRP A 3 14.60 3.31 -4.55
C TRP A 3 14.89 2.37 -3.37
N ALA A 4 14.45 1.11 -3.44
CA ALA A 4 14.93 0.06 -2.55
C ALA A 4 15.69 -1.08 -3.26
N LYS A 5 16.71 -1.61 -2.59
CA LYS A 5 17.42 -2.84 -2.93
C LYS A 5 17.70 -3.60 -1.64
N VAL A 6 17.37 -4.87 -1.61
CA VAL A 6 17.61 -5.77 -0.48
C VAL A 6 18.42 -6.95 -0.99
N ASP A 7 19.55 -7.23 -0.34
CA ASP A 7 20.45 -8.32 -0.69
C ASP A 7 20.49 -9.37 0.43
N PHE A 8 20.71 -10.63 0.05
CA PHE A 8 21.04 -11.72 0.95
C PHE A 8 22.50 -11.63 1.40
N ALA A 9 22.86 -12.37 2.45
CA ALA A 9 24.23 -12.44 2.95
C ALA A 9 25.26 -12.97 1.91
N ASN A 10 24.80 -13.74 0.93
CA ASN A 10 25.64 -14.24 -0.17
C ASN A 10 25.83 -13.23 -1.32
N GLY A 11 25.32 -12.00 -1.18
CA GLY A 11 25.41 -10.94 -2.19
C GLY A 11 24.34 -10.99 -3.29
N ASN A 12 23.50 -12.02 -3.33
CA ASN A 12 22.38 -12.09 -4.28
C ASN A 12 21.25 -11.13 -3.87
N THR A 13 20.57 -10.54 -4.84
CA THR A 13 19.48 -9.59 -4.58
C THR A 13 18.15 -10.31 -4.33
N LEU A 14 17.59 -10.09 -3.14
CA LEU A 14 16.24 -10.52 -2.75
C LEU A 14 15.19 -9.71 -3.50
N ALA A 15 15.26 -8.39 -3.43
CA ALA A 15 14.30 -7.51 -4.09
C ALA A 15 14.94 -6.21 -4.56
N ARG A 16 14.45 -5.68 -5.69
CA ARG A 16 14.77 -4.35 -6.18
C ARG A 16 13.53 -3.70 -6.76
N ASP A 17 13.22 -2.49 -6.31
CA ASP A 17 12.05 -1.74 -6.75
C ASP A 17 12.29 -0.23 -6.75
N ASN A 18 11.49 0.46 -7.57
CA ASN A 18 11.30 1.89 -7.52
C ASN A 18 9.86 2.18 -7.06
N TYR A 19 9.71 2.91 -5.96
CA TYR A 19 8.42 3.25 -5.37
C TYR A 19 8.05 4.71 -5.65
N TYR A 20 6.86 4.91 -6.20
CA TYR A 20 6.30 6.20 -6.54
C TYR A 20 4.98 6.39 -5.79
N TRP A 21 4.73 7.63 -5.40
CA TRP A 21 3.44 8.02 -4.84
C TRP A 21 3.13 9.45 -5.20
N THR A 22 1.85 9.74 -5.29
CA THR A 22 1.32 11.09 -5.42
C THR A 22 0.00 11.15 -4.67
N GLY A 23 -0.37 12.34 -4.20
CA GLY A 23 -1.62 12.52 -3.50
C GLY A 23 -2.04 13.98 -3.48
N VAL A 24 -3.33 14.17 -3.25
CA VAL A 24 -3.98 15.47 -3.14
C VAL A 24 -4.89 15.48 -1.93
N ASN A 25 -4.92 16.62 -1.26
CA ASN A 25 -5.91 16.93 -0.23
C ASN A 25 -6.77 18.09 -0.73
N TYR A 26 -8.07 18.00 -0.50
CA TYR A 26 -9.03 19.02 -0.91
C TYR A 26 -10.03 19.29 0.22
N GLN A 27 -10.11 20.54 0.64
CA GLN A 27 -11.11 21.00 1.59
C GLN A 27 -12.38 21.35 0.83
N ALA A 28 -13.35 20.42 0.80
CA ALA A 28 -14.57 20.58 0.01
C ALA A 28 -15.55 21.58 0.63
N THR A 29 -15.63 21.62 1.96
CA THR A 29 -16.41 22.61 2.74
C THR A 29 -15.66 22.94 4.02
N GLY A 30 -16.16 23.86 4.86
CA GLY A 30 -15.55 24.11 6.18
C GLY A 30 -15.48 22.88 7.11
N ALA A 31 -16.28 21.84 6.86
CA ALA A 31 -16.34 20.64 7.70
C ALA A 31 -15.80 19.38 7.00
N LEU A 32 -15.78 19.32 5.67
CA LEU A 32 -15.44 18.11 4.90
C LEU A 32 -14.07 18.21 4.22
N GLY A 33 -13.12 17.40 4.69
CA GLY A 33 -11.82 17.18 4.05
C GLY A 33 -11.82 15.89 3.23
N LEU A 34 -11.22 15.94 2.04
CA LEU A 34 -11.03 14.80 1.16
C LEU A 34 -9.54 14.58 0.89
N SER A 35 -9.10 13.33 0.87
CA SER A 35 -7.75 12.94 0.49
C SER A 35 -7.79 11.81 -0.54
N LEU A 36 -6.96 11.92 -1.56
CA LEU A 36 -6.77 10.87 -2.56
C LEU A 36 -5.27 10.66 -2.75
N ALA A 37 -4.83 9.41 -2.72
CA ALA A 37 -3.44 9.03 -2.96
C ALA A 37 -3.37 7.85 -3.93
N TYR A 38 -2.34 7.86 -4.77
CA TYR A 38 -1.95 6.76 -5.64
C TYR A 38 -0.53 6.33 -5.33
N TYR A 39 -0.32 5.02 -5.24
CA TYR A 39 0.94 4.37 -4.93
C TYR A 39 1.27 3.36 -6.02
N TYR A 40 2.54 3.26 -6.40
CA TYR A 40 3.03 2.33 -7.43
C TYR A 40 4.42 1.82 -7.06
N ALA A 41 4.62 0.50 -7.02
CA ALA A 41 5.95 -0.10 -6.95
C ALA A 41 6.31 -0.75 -8.28
N ASP A 42 7.41 -0.29 -8.85
CA ASP A 42 8.02 -0.82 -10.05
C ASP A 42 9.08 -1.86 -9.66
N PHE A 43 8.66 -3.13 -9.56
CA PHE A 43 9.55 -4.24 -9.26
C PHE A 43 10.47 -4.48 -10.46
N LYS A 44 11.76 -4.55 -10.18
CA LYS A 44 12.81 -4.92 -11.15
C LYS A 44 13.25 -6.35 -10.99
N GLN A 45 13.22 -6.85 -9.75
CA GLN A 45 13.67 -8.18 -9.41
C GLN A 45 13.07 -8.62 -8.07
N LEU A 46 12.71 -9.90 -7.98
CA LEU A 46 12.36 -10.61 -6.75
C LEU A 46 12.88 -12.06 -6.79
N SER A 47 13.73 -12.42 -5.82
CA SER A 47 14.25 -13.78 -5.58
C SER A 47 13.83 -14.25 -4.19
N LEU A 48 12.96 -15.27 -4.13
CA LEU A 48 12.36 -15.76 -2.88
C LEU A 48 13.19 -16.85 -2.17
N ALA A 49 14.51 -16.88 -2.42
CA ALA A 49 15.52 -17.62 -1.66
C ALA A 49 16.92 -17.15 -2.11
N PRO A 50 17.99 -17.35 -1.30
CA PRO A 50 19.34 -16.93 -1.65
C PRO A 50 19.89 -17.52 -2.95
N THR A 51 19.36 -18.67 -3.39
CA THR A 51 19.77 -19.38 -4.61
C THR A 51 18.63 -19.52 -5.63
N ALA A 52 17.46 -18.94 -5.36
CA ALA A 52 16.33 -19.00 -6.29
C ALA A 52 16.55 -18.07 -7.48
N SER A 53 16.11 -18.52 -8.65
CA SER A 53 16.07 -17.69 -9.85
C SER A 53 15.30 -16.40 -9.61
N ALA A 54 15.83 -15.31 -10.12
CA ALA A 54 15.14 -14.03 -10.11
C ALA A 54 13.84 -14.10 -10.92
N SER A 55 12.79 -13.52 -10.36
CA SER A 55 11.51 -13.30 -11.03
C SER A 55 11.23 -11.81 -11.14
N ASN A 56 10.32 -11.43 -12.05
CA ASN A 56 9.80 -10.08 -12.16
C ASN A 56 8.27 -10.13 -11.97
N PRO A 57 7.77 -9.99 -10.73
CA PRO A 57 6.34 -10.05 -10.46
C PRO A 57 5.62 -8.84 -11.09
N ALA A 58 4.31 -8.95 -11.25
CA ALA A 58 3.50 -7.82 -11.69
C ALA A 58 3.59 -6.66 -10.67
N ASN A 59 3.77 -5.44 -11.17
CA ASN A 59 3.95 -4.24 -10.36
C ASN A 59 2.69 -3.92 -9.54
N PRO A 60 2.76 -3.87 -8.19
CA PRO A 60 1.62 -3.54 -7.38
C PRO A 60 1.34 -2.04 -7.39
N TRP A 61 0.07 -1.72 -7.31
CA TRP A 61 -0.41 -0.35 -7.23
C TRP A 61 -1.64 -0.26 -6.36
N GLN A 62 -1.81 0.88 -5.70
CA GLN A 62 -2.91 1.13 -4.79
C GLN A 62 -3.44 2.54 -4.93
N VAL A 63 -4.77 2.67 -4.91
CA VAL A 63 -5.47 3.94 -4.71
C VAL A 63 -6.04 3.93 -3.30
N SER A 64 -5.90 5.04 -2.57
CA SER A 64 -6.50 5.24 -1.26
C SER A 64 -7.27 6.56 -1.25
N PHE A 65 -8.50 6.51 -0.77
CA PHE A 65 -9.41 7.64 -0.64
C PHE A 65 -9.84 7.77 0.82
N LEU A 66 -9.87 8.99 1.33
CA LEU A 66 -10.37 9.34 2.66
C LEU A 66 -11.35 10.50 2.54
N ALA A 67 -12.48 10.39 3.23
CA ALA A 67 -13.37 11.50 3.53
C ALA A 67 -13.45 11.65 5.05
N ASP A 68 -13.18 12.85 5.56
CA ASP A 68 -13.20 13.20 6.97
C ASP A 68 -14.19 14.37 7.15
N TYR A 69 -15.23 14.16 7.96
CA TYR A 69 -16.29 15.12 8.21
C TYR A 69 -16.33 15.52 9.68
N ASN A 70 -16.10 16.80 9.95
CA ASN A 70 -16.08 17.37 11.27
C ASN A 70 -17.49 17.78 11.72
N PHE A 71 -18.07 17.06 12.68
CA PHE A 71 -19.31 17.48 13.35
C PHE A 71 -19.08 18.67 14.28
N SER A 72 -17.89 18.73 14.89
CA SER A 72 -17.46 19.83 15.75
C SER A 72 -15.93 19.95 15.73
N LYS A 73 -15.38 20.89 16.50
CA LYS A 73 -13.92 20.99 16.72
C LYS A 73 -13.30 19.76 17.42
N ARG A 74 -14.13 18.89 18.01
CA ARG A 74 -13.69 17.75 18.84
C ARG A 74 -14.18 16.41 18.33
N THR A 75 -15.09 16.37 17.35
CA THR A 75 -15.69 15.12 16.88
C THR A 75 -15.78 15.11 15.37
N ASP A 76 -15.27 14.04 14.78
CA ASP A 76 -15.38 13.76 13.34
C ASP A 76 -15.86 12.33 13.08
N ILE A 77 -16.36 12.11 11.87
CA ILE A 77 -16.58 10.79 11.28
C ILE A 77 -15.76 10.71 10.00
N TYR A 78 -15.16 9.55 9.75
CA TYR A 78 -14.35 9.33 8.56
C TYR A 78 -14.70 8.04 7.85
N LEU A 79 -14.53 8.06 6.52
CA LEU A 79 -14.62 6.91 5.63
C LEU A 79 -13.30 6.80 4.84
N SER A 80 -12.65 5.65 4.92
CA SER A 80 -11.47 5.32 4.14
C SER A 80 -11.77 4.14 3.23
N VAL A 81 -11.39 4.24 1.95
CA VAL A 81 -11.47 3.17 0.97
C VAL A 81 -10.12 3.01 0.30
N ALA A 82 -9.65 1.78 0.14
CA ALA A 82 -8.43 1.49 -0.60
C ALA A 82 -8.66 0.33 -1.56
N TYR A 83 -8.05 0.42 -2.74
CA TYR A 83 -7.99 -0.68 -3.71
C TYR A 83 -6.54 -0.92 -4.10
N SER A 84 -6.09 -2.16 -3.96
CA SER A 84 -4.77 -2.62 -4.41
C SER A 84 -4.92 -3.65 -5.52
N ARG A 85 -3.99 -3.63 -6.49
CA ARG A 85 -3.90 -4.59 -7.60
C ARG A 85 -2.50 -5.18 -7.65
N ASN A 86 -2.41 -6.44 -8.04
CA ASN A 86 -1.18 -7.26 -8.05
C ASN A 86 -0.54 -7.46 -6.66
N ALA A 87 -1.25 -7.06 -5.61
CA ALA A 87 -0.93 -7.26 -4.21
C ALA A 87 -2.21 -7.10 -3.35
N GLY A 88 -2.12 -7.44 -2.07
CA GLY A 88 -3.04 -6.99 -1.04
C GLY A 88 -2.85 -5.51 -0.70
N LEU A 89 -3.68 -5.01 0.22
CA LEU A 89 -3.52 -3.66 0.76
C LEU A 89 -2.13 -3.49 1.39
N ASN A 90 -1.56 -2.29 1.29
CA ASN A 90 -0.19 -1.99 1.72
C ASN A 90 0.90 -2.79 0.98
N PHE A 91 0.60 -3.22 -0.25
CA PHE A 91 1.50 -4.01 -1.11
C PHE A 91 1.90 -5.37 -0.51
N ASP A 92 0.99 -5.99 0.24
CA ASP A 92 1.15 -7.36 0.70
C ASP A 92 1.24 -8.32 -0.50
N SER A 93 2.39 -8.97 -0.67
CA SER A 93 2.80 -9.68 -1.87
C SER A 93 3.64 -10.93 -1.53
N SER A 94 4.17 -11.62 -2.54
CA SER A 94 5.05 -12.78 -2.32
C SER A 94 6.34 -12.40 -1.57
N GLN A 95 6.77 -11.14 -1.68
CA GLN A 95 7.90 -10.63 -0.92
C GLN A 95 7.59 -10.54 0.58
N THR A 96 6.43 -10.02 0.98
CA THR A 96 6.05 -9.91 2.40
C THR A 96 5.71 -11.27 3.00
N LEU A 97 5.12 -12.19 2.22
CA LEU A 97 5.01 -13.60 2.61
C LEU A 97 6.38 -14.20 2.91
N PHE A 98 7.36 -14.01 2.03
CA PHE A 98 8.72 -14.53 2.25
C PHE A 98 9.42 -13.90 3.46
N LEU A 99 9.30 -12.58 3.65
CA LEU A 99 9.97 -11.86 4.73
C LEU A 99 9.32 -12.05 6.10
N TYR A 100 8.00 -12.19 6.16
CA TYR A 100 7.23 -12.08 7.41
C TYR A 100 6.23 -13.24 7.63
N GLY A 101 6.08 -14.16 6.69
CA GLY A 101 5.15 -15.28 6.80
C GLY A 101 3.67 -14.90 6.66
N TYR A 102 3.35 -13.72 6.11
CA TYR A 102 1.95 -13.31 5.91
C TYR A 102 1.27 -14.12 4.80
N PRO A 103 0.08 -14.70 5.03
CA PRO A 103 -0.60 -15.50 4.03
C PRO A 103 -1.08 -14.62 2.87
N MET A 104 -0.68 -14.96 1.64
CA MET A 104 -1.23 -14.33 0.45
C MET A 104 -2.63 -14.85 0.14
N MET A 105 -3.49 -13.99 -0.39
CA MET A 105 -4.76 -14.40 -0.96
C MET A 105 -4.54 -15.10 -2.31
N ALA A 106 -4.38 -16.42 -2.28
CA ALA A 106 -4.10 -17.23 -3.46
C ALA A 106 -5.17 -17.03 -4.56
N GLY A 107 -4.71 -16.86 -5.81
CA GLY A 107 -5.58 -16.66 -6.98
C GLY A 107 -6.23 -15.28 -7.11
N GLN A 108 -6.16 -14.44 -6.09
CA GLN A 108 -6.70 -13.08 -6.14
C GLN A 108 -5.72 -12.12 -6.85
N LYS A 109 -6.28 -11.18 -7.61
CA LYS A 109 -5.50 -10.19 -8.36
C LYS A 109 -5.54 -8.79 -7.75
N GLY A 110 -6.30 -8.60 -6.68
CA GLY A 110 -6.42 -7.33 -5.97
C GLY A 110 -7.26 -7.45 -4.70
N MET A 111 -7.28 -6.38 -3.91
CA MET A 111 -7.95 -6.30 -2.62
C MET A 111 -8.62 -4.94 -2.45
N VAL A 112 -9.86 -4.94 -1.94
CA VAL A 112 -10.55 -3.73 -1.51
C VAL A 112 -10.58 -3.72 0.02
N GLY A 113 -10.28 -2.56 0.62
CA GLY A 113 -10.47 -2.30 2.04
C GLY A 113 -11.40 -1.11 2.22
N VAL A 114 -12.31 -1.22 3.17
CA VAL A 114 -13.19 -0.12 3.59
C VAL A 114 -13.11 -0.02 5.10
N THR A 115 -12.98 1.19 5.62
CA THR A 115 -12.97 1.48 7.05
C THR A 115 -13.81 2.72 7.30
N THR A 116 -14.60 2.69 8.35
CA THR A 116 -15.32 3.87 8.85
C THR A 116 -15.09 3.98 10.35
N GLY A 117 -15.11 5.18 10.89
CA GLY A 117 -14.91 5.40 12.31
C GLY A 117 -15.29 6.80 12.76
N ILE A 118 -15.35 6.98 14.08
CA ILE A 118 -15.61 8.26 14.73
C ILE A 118 -14.40 8.56 15.62
N ARG A 119 -13.87 9.78 15.54
CA ARG A 119 -12.80 10.25 16.43
C ARG A 119 -13.35 11.33 17.35
N HIS A 120 -13.01 11.25 18.63
CA HIS A 120 -13.28 12.29 19.61
C HIS A 120 -11.98 12.75 20.27
N ILE A 121 -11.75 14.06 20.33
CA ILE A 121 -10.53 14.70 20.84
C ILE A 121 -10.85 15.45 22.14
N PHE A 122 -10.19 15.06 23.22
CA PHE A 122 -10.38 15.58 24.59
C PHE A 122 -9.49 16.79 24.88
#